data_AF-A0A8C5TH62-F1
#
_entry.id   AF-A0A8C5TH62-F1
#
_cell.length_a   1.000
_cell.length_b   1.000
_cell.length_c   1.000
_cell.angle_alpha   90.00
_cell.angle_beta   90.00
_cell.angle_gamma   90.00
#
_symmetry.space_group_name_H-M   'P 1'
#
loop_
_entity.id
_entity.type
_entity.pdbx_description
1 polymer ?
#
loop_
_entity_poly.entity_id
_entity_poly.type
_entity_poly.pdbx_seq_one_letter_code
_entity_poly.pdbx_strand_id
1 'polypeptide(L)'
;MGFQWLKIINKDPRLDGMDDLSGMEIPLHYIFKLASHAIHLVVFYERSGNFLWHGPLRLKQHMDRKFVPFRKLHFGRYPGAYEKPELLPVSIDDLKVQIPKNPSGFLEEMSHSRFLECRYREARAFFQLYPDDASLDAVEFRKKAKSLLHLAALTLNNLGVKFWLSSGTCLGWYRQCNIIPHSKDVDLGIFIRDYKADIIPAFQKAGLPLKHKFGKVEDSLELSFQGEGDVKLDIFFFYEEDDHIWNGGTQAKSGKKFKYLFPKFTLCWTEFVELKVHVPCETLQYVEANYGPEWKVPVKTWDWKSSPSNVQDNGVWPVDEWDDVIQIY
;
A
#
# COMPACT_ATOMS: atom_id res chain seq x y z
N MET A 1 -34.86 16.12 -28.47
CA MET A 1 -34.27 16.52 -27.17
C MET A 1 -32.93 15.82 -27.03
N GLY A 2 -31.84 16.56 -26.83
CA GLY A 2 -30.49 16.00 -26.67
C GLY A 2 -30.17 15.59 -25.23
N PHE A 3 -28.98 15.03 -25.02
CA PHE A 3 -28.49 14.72 -23.67
C PHE A 3 -28.31 15.99 -22.85
N GLN A 4 -28.77 15.96 -21.59
CA GLN A 4 -28.26 16.84 -20.54
C GLN A 4 -26.95 16.25 -20.02
N TRP A 5 -26.03 17.06 -19.52
CA TRP A 5 -24.78 16.54 -18.99
C TRP A 5 -24.29 17.29 -17.76
N LEU A 6 -23.50 16.57 -16.96
CA LEU A 6 -22.84 17.05 -15.76
C LEU A 6 -21.36 16.69 -15.85
N LYS A 7 -20.47 17.67 -15.70
CA LYS A 7 -19.02 17.46 -15.60
C LYS A 7 -18.59 17.62 -14.16
N ILE A 8 -17.86 16.64 -13.65
CA ILE A 8 -17.26 16.66 -12.32
C ILE A 8 -15.75 16.82 -12.50
N ILE A 9 -15.24 17.94 -12.01
CA ILE A 9 -13.81 18.26 -11.96
C ILE A 9 -13.36 18.31 -10.50
N ASN A 10 -12.12 17.95 -10.25
CA ASN A 10 -11.49 18.10 -8.95
C ASN A 10 -9.99 18.36 -9.14
N LYS A 11 -9.30 18.75 -8.06
CA LYS A 11 -7.84 18.89 -8.07
C LYS A 11 -7.16 17.62 -8.58
N ASP A 12 -6.04 17.79 -9.26
CA ASP A 12 -5.21 16.68 -9.76
C ASP A 12 -4.22 16.19 -8.68
N PRO A 13 -4.52 15.09 -7.98
CA PRO A 13 -3.63 14.56 -6.95
C PRO A 13 -2.33 13.98 -7.53
N ARG A 14 -2.18 13.86 -8.85
CA ARG A 14 -0.92 13.44 -9.50
C ARG A 14 0.14 14.53 -9.49
N LEU A 15 -0.30 15.77 -9.39
CA LEU A 15 0.55 16.94 -9.35
C LEU A 15 0.73 17.47 -7.91
N ASP A 16 0.01 16.89 -6.96
CA ASP A 16 0.27 17.13 -5.54
C ASP A 16 1.57 16.43 -5.16
N GLY A 17 2.51 17.21 -4.62
CA GLY A 17 3.80 16.72 -4.15
C GLY A 17 4.19 17.39 -2.83
N MET A 18 5.42 17.17 -2.41
CA MET A 18 5.95 17.86 -1.22
C MET A 18 6.07 19.37 -1.46
N ASP A 19 6.49 19.76 -2.67
CA ASP A 19 6.81 21.15 -3.03
C ASP A 19 5.67 21.89 -3.75
N ASP A 20 4.64 21.17 -4.20
CA ASP A 20 3.49 21.74 -4.93
C ASP A 20 2.16 21.18 -4.39
N LEU A 21 1.15 22.03 -4.17
CA LEU A 21 -0.25 21.58 -4.18
C LEU A 21 -0.84 22.19 -5.41
N SER A 22 -0.91 21.41 -6.48
CA SER A 22 -1.46 21.93 -7.70
C SER A 22 -2.89 22.40 -7.46
N GLY A 23 -3.16 23.63 -7.88
CA GLY A 23 -4.53 24.13 -7.99
C GLY A 23 -5.24 23.61 -9.25
N MET A 24 -4.54 22.86 -10.10
CA MET A 24 -5.07 22.41 -11.38
C MET A 24 -6.21 21.43 -11.16
N GLU A 25 -7.38 21.77 -11.71
CA GLU A 25 -8.53 20.89 -11.73
C GLU A 25 -8.56 20.06 -13.02
N ILE A 26 -8.78 18.76 -12.90
CA ILE A 26 -8.91 17.81 -14.00
C ILE A 26 -10.32 17.20 -14.05
N PRO A 27 -10.84 16.83 -15.24
CA PRO A 27 -12.11 16.14 -15.35
C PRO A 27 -12.03 14.70 -14.88
N LEU A 28 -12.84 14.33 -13.89
CA LEU A 28 -12.86 12.96 -13.36
C LEU A 28 -14.03 12.15 -13.90
N HIS A 29 -15.19 12.79 -14.03
CA HIS A 29 -16.42 12.13 -14.48
C HIS A 29 -17.28 13.04 -15.35
N TYR A 30 -17.95 12.44 -16.32
CA TYR A 30 -19.06 13.06 -17.03
C TYR A 30 -20.28 12.15 -16.88
N ILE A 31 -21.44 12.75 -16.65
CA ILE A 31 -22.70 12.03 -16.61
C ILE A 31 -23.61 12.65 -17.65
N PHE A 32 -24.01 11.85 -18.63
CA PHE A 32 -24.97 12.25 -19.66
C PHE A 32 -26.31 11.62 -19.34
N LYS A 33 -27.39 12.39 -19.40
CA LYS A 33 -28.75 11.95 -19.11
C LYS A 33 -29.68 12.24 -20.29
N LEU A 34 -30.46 11.24 -20.69
CA LEU A 34 -31.53 11.38 -21.67
C LEU A 34 -32.76 10.59 -21.20
N ALA A 35 -33.85 11.29 -20.92
CA ALA A 35 -35.06 10.72 -20.33
C ALA A 35 -34.72 9.89 -19.06
N SER A 36 -34.95 8.58 -19.10
CA SER A 36 -34.67 7.62 -18.02
C SER A 36 -33.27 6.99 -18.07
N HIS A 37 -32.47 7.27 -19.11
CA HIS A 37 -31.15 6.67 -19.31
C HIS A 37 -30.04 7.60 -18.83
N ALA A 38 -28.97 7.02 -18.31
CA ALA A 38 -27.75 7.72 -17.94
C ALA A 38 -26.51 6.98 -18.45
N ILE A 39 -25.55 7.73 -18.99
CA ILE A 39 -24.22 7.25 -19.35
C ILE A 39 -23.23 7.88 -18.38
N HIS A 40 -22.47 7.05 -17.67
CA HIS A 40 -21.41 7.50 -16.78
C HIS A 40 -20.06 7.28 -17.45
N LEU A 41 -19.44 8.36 -17.91
CA LEU A 41 -18.08 8.35 -18.43
C LEU A 41 -17.11 8.65 -17.27
N VAL A 42 -16.16 7.75 -17.06
CA VAL A 42 -15.12 7.86 -16.04
C VAL A 42 -13.79 8.07 -16.73
N VAL A 43 -13.04 9.09 -16.32
CA VAL A 43 -11.73 9.40 -16.89
C VAL A 43 -10.66 8.72 -16.06
N PHE A 44 -9.86 7.88 -16.72
CA PHE A 44 -8.70 7.24 -16.14
C PHE A 44 -7.44 8.00 -16.58
N TYR A 45 -6.49 8.08 -15.66
CA TYR A 45 -5.24 8.79 -15.81
C TYR A 45 -4.08 7.86 -15.51
N GLU A 46 -3.06 7.91 -16.35
CA GLU A 46 -1.82 7.20 -16.09
C GLU A 46 -1.07 7.82 -14.90
N ARG A 47 -0.44 6.95 -14.12
CA ARG A 47 0.39 7.26 -12.94
C ARG A 47 1.81 6.75 -13.11
N SER A 48 2.74 7.29 -12.33
CA SER A 48 4.18 7.01 -12.46
C SER A 48 4.53 5.54 -12.24
N GLY A 49 3.79 4.84 -11.37
CA GLY A 49 3.93 3.40 -11.15
C GLY A 49 3.35 2.50 -12.27
N ASN A 50 3.17 3.01 -13.49
CA ASN A 50 2.66 2.28 -14.66
C ASN A 50 1.26 1.66 -14.49
N PHE A 51 0.35 2.37 -13.81
CA PHE A 51 -1.03 1.95 -13.60
C PHE A 51 -2.03 3.03 -14.01
N LEU A 52 -3.30 2.66 -14.13
CA LEU A 52 -4.39 3.60 -14.40
C LEU A 52 -5.10 3.97 -13.10
N TRP A 53 -5.38 5.25 -12.91
CA TRP A 53 -6.09 5.78 -11.75
C TRP A 53 -7.34 6.55 -12.19
N HIS A 54 -8.44 6.41 -11.45
CA HIS A 54 -9.56 7.33 -11.55
C HIS A 54 -9.85 7.98 -10.20
N GLY A 55 -10.35 9.22 -10.25
CA GLY A 55 -10.73 9.96 -9.05
C GLY A 55 -12.11 9.58 -8.49
N PRO A 56 -12.45 10.11 -7.31
CA PRO A 56 -13.79 9.97 -6.74
C PRO A 56 -14.74 11.01 -7.32
N LEU A 57 -16.03 10.71 -7.28
CA LEU A 57 -17.09 11.63 -7.64
C LEU A 57 -17.49 12.45 -6.42
N ARG A 58 -17.13 13.73 -6.40
CA ARG A 58 -17.49 14.69 -5.35
C ARG A 58 -18.31 15.83 -5.93
N LEU A 59 -19.59 15.90 -5.56
CA LEU A 59 -20.47 16.99 -6.00
C LEU A 59 -20.19 18.26 -5.19
N LYS A 60 -19.95 19.39 -5.90
CA LYS A 60 -19.89 20.73 -5.31
C LYS A 60 -21.28 21.12 -4.75
N GLN A 61 -21.32 22.03 -3.77
CA GLN A 61 -22.57 22.36 -3.05
C GLN A 61 -23.73 22.79 -3.95
N HIS A 62 -23.43 23.50 -5.05
CA HIS A 62 -24.42 24.02 -5.99
C HIS A 62 -24.89 23.01 -7.05
N MET A 63 -24.33 21.79 -7.08
CA MET A 63 -24.67 20.80 -8.11
C MET A 63 -25.96 20.06 -7.77
N ASP A 64 -26.76 19.75 -8.80
CA ASP A 64 -28.01 19.00 -8.65
C ASP A 64 -27.75 17.55 -8.22
N ARG A 65 -28.05 17.26 -6.94
CA ARG A 65 -27.92 15.92 -6.34
C ARG A 65 -28.99 14.94 -6.82
N LYS A 66 -30.02 15.41 -7.54
CA LYS A 66 -31.08 14.59 -8.12
C LYS A 66 -30.90 14.39 -9.63
N PHE A 67 -29.79 14.87 -10.21
CA PHE A 67 -29.52 14.75 -11.64
C PHE A 67 -29.65 13.29 -12.12
N VAL A 68 -29.00 12.37 -11.42
CA VAL A 68 -29.16 10.92 -11.55
C VAL A 68 -29.17 10.25 -10.17
N PRO A 69 -29.60 8.99 -10.05
CA PRO A 69 -29.44 8.20 -8.81
C PRO A 69 -27.96 7.86 -8.54
N PHE A 70 -27.16 8.81 -8.06
CA PHE A 70 -25.70 8.67 -7.87
C PHE A 70 -25.28 7.41 -7.08
N ARG A 71 -26.11 6.94 -6.13
CA ARG A 71 -25.83 5.71 -5.36
C ARG A 71 -25.87 4.43 -6.19
N LYS A 72 -26.45 4.46 -7.39
CA LYS A 72 -26.50 3.33 -8.33
C LYS A 72 -25.31 3.29 -9.29
N LEU A 73 -24.44 4.31 -9.27
CA LEU A 73 -23.25 4.33 -10.12
C LEU A 73 -22.22 3.33 -9.60
N HIS A 74 -21.61 2.58 -10.52
CA HIS A 74 -20.54 1.62 -10.18
C HIS A 74 -19.23 2.31 -9.79
N PHE A 75 -18.96 3.49 -10.36
CA PHE A 75 -17.75 4.27 -10.11
C PHE A 75 -18.02 5.53 -9.29
N GLY A 76 -16.96 6.05 -8.66
CA GLY A 76 -16.96 7.37 -8.03
C GLY A 76 -17.14 7.37 -6.51
N ARG A 77 -17.44 6.23 -5.87
CA ARG A 77 -17.50 6.14 -4.40
C ARG A 77 -16.11 6.37 -3.77
N TYR A 78 -15.08 5.77 -4.35
CA TYR A 78 -13.68 5.91 -3.97
C TYR A 78 -12.83 6.17 -5.23
N PRO A 79 -11.64 6.77 -5.10
CA PRO A 79 -10.62 6.67 -6.14
C PRO A 79 -10.23 5.20 -6.34
N GLY A 80 -9.78 4.85 -7.54
CA GLY A 80 -9.41 3.47 -7.87
C GLY A 80 -8.15 3.39 -8.71
N ALA A 81 -7.37 2.34 -8.53
CA ALA A 81 -6.17 2.01 -9.29
C ALA A 81 -6.30 0.63 -9.96
N TYR A 82 -5.88 0.57 -11.21
CA TYR A 82 -6.06 -0.58 -12.10
C TYR A 82 -4.76 -0.89 -12.82
N GLU A 83 -4.47 -2.17 -13.02
CA GLU A 83 -3.48 -2.57 -14.01
C GLU A 83 -3.86 -2.01 -15.38
N LYS A 84 -2.85 -1.70 -16.21
CA LYS A 84 -3.10 -1.29 -17.59
C LYS A 84 -3.60 -2.49 -18.39
N PRO A 85 -4.88 -2.53 -18.82
CA PRO A 85 -5.37 -3.66 -19.57
C PRO A 85 -4.82 -3.62 -21.00
N GLU A 86 -4.54 -4.79 -21.56
CA GLU A 86 -4.45 -4.92 -23.01
C GLU A 86 -5.84 -4.66 -23.62
N LEU A 87 -5.91 -3.83 -24.65
CA LEU A 87 -7.16 -3.40 -25.28
C LEU A 87 -7.35 -4.05 -26.64
N LEU A 88 -8.59 -4.47 -26.93
CA LEU A 88 -9.00 -5.02 -28.22
C LEU A 88 -9.93 -4.03 -28.95
N PRO A 89 -9.69 -3.74 -30.24
CA PRO A 89 -10.61 -2.94 -31.04
C PRO A 89 -11.88 -3.76 -31.35
N VAL A 90 -13.05 -3.14 -31.17
CA VAL A 90 -14.35 -3.71 -31.50
C VAL A 90 -15.24 -2.65 -32.14
N SER A 91 -16.24 -3.09 -32.91
CA SER A 91 -17.26 -2.23 -33.50
C SER A 91 -18.61 -2.57 -32.87
N ILE A 92 -19.27 -1.58 -32.27
CA ILE A 92 -20.59 -1.72 -31.65
C ILE A 92 -21.48 -0.67 -32.30
N ASP A 93 -22.49 -1.08 -33.07
CA ASP A 93 -23.41 -0.18 -33.78
C ASP A 93 -22.67 0.93 -34.57
N ASP A 94 -21.70 0.52 -35.41
CA ASP A 94 -20.78 1.38 -36.18
C ASP A 94 -19.82 2.27 -35.34
N LEU A 95 -19.89 2.21 -34.00
CA LEU A 95 -18.95 2.86 -33.12
C LEU A 95 -17.71 1.98 -32.93
N LYS A 96 -16.56 2.48 -33.39
CA LYS A 96 -15.26 1.87 -33.13
C LYS A 96 -14.81 2.22 -31.72
N VAL A 97 -14.74 1.22 -30.85
CA VAL A 97 -14.28 1.36 -29.46
C VAL A 97 -13.19 0.34 -29.16
N GLN A 98 -12.54 0.52 -28.01
CA GLN A 98 -11.60 -0.44 -27.46
C GLN A 98 -12.15 -0.97 -26.14
N ILE A 99 -12.07 -2.29 -25.95
CA ILE A 99 -12.49 -2.95 -24.71
C ILE A 99 -11.31 -3.71 -24.09
N PRO A 100 -11.28 -3.92 -22.76
CA PRO A 100 -10.30 -4.81 -22.15
C PRO A 100 -10.34 -6.20 -22.77
N LYS A 101 -9.17 -6.78 -23.07
CA LYS A 101 -9.03 -8.14 -23.60
C LYS A 101 -9.65 -9.20 -22.67
N ASN A 102 -9.64 -8.93 -21.36
CA ASN A 102 -10.32 -9.72 -20.35
C ASN A 102 -11.36 -8.84 -19.60
N PRO A 103 -12.59 -8.70 -20.11
CA PRO A 103 -13.61 -7.88 -19.47
C PRO A 103 -13.96 -8.33 -18.05
N SER A 104 -14.04 -9.64 -17.82
CA SER A 104 -14.37 -10.20 -16.50
C SER A 104 -13.29 -9.87 -15.47
N GLY A 105 -12.01 -10.00 -15.84
CA GLY A 105 -10.90 -9.62 -14.96
C GLY A 105 -10.90 -8.13 -14.61
N PHE A 106 -11.20 -7.26 -15.58
CA PHE A 106 -11.34 -5.82 -15.32
C PHE A 106 -12.49 -5.51 -14.34
N LEU A 107 -13.63 -6.20 -14.48
CA LEU A 107 -14.78 -6.04 -13.58
C LEU A 107 -14.50 -6.60 -12.17
N GLU A 108 -13.72 -7.67 -12.06
CA GLU A 108 -13.27 -8.23 -10.78
C GLU A 108 -12.33 -7.25 -10.06
N GLU A 109 -11.35 -6.69 -10.77
CA GLU A 109 -10.40 -5.71 -10.23
C GLU A 109 -11.10 -4.49 -9.64
N MET A 110 -12.23 -4.06 -10.22
CA MET A 110 -13.04 -2.94 -9.72
C MET A 110 -13.37 -3.07 -8.22
N SER A 111 -13.67 -4.29 -7.75
CA SER A 111 -14.01 -4.55 -6.34
C SER A 111 -12.84 -4.39 -5.37
N HIS A 112 -11.61 -4.50 -5.87
CA HIS A 112 -10.36 -4.39 -5.12
C HIS A 112 -9.51 -3.18 -5.54
N SER A 113 -10.07 -2.28 -6.34
CA SER A 113 -9.35 -1.15 -6.93
C SER A 113 -9.12 0.01 -5.97
N ARG A 114 -9.75 0.02 -4.79
CA ARG A 114 -9.78 1.17 -3.89
C ARG A 114 -8.37 1.72 -3.65
N PHE A 115 -8.21 3.02 -3.94
CA PHE A 115 -6.93 3.70 -3.88
C PHE A 115 -6.91 4.77 -2.78
N LEU A 116 -5.79 4.83 -2.06
CA LEU A 116 -5.48 5.86 -1.07
C LEU A 116 -4.34 6.74 -1.58
N GLU A 117 -4.61 8.04 -1.65
CA GLU A 117 -3.57 9.04 -1.90
C GLU A 117 -2.67 9.19 -0.70
N CYS A 118 -1.41 9.57 -0.96
CA CYS A 118 -0.57 10.07 0.11
C CYS A 118 -1.13 11.38 0.68
N ARG A 119 -0.90 11.62 1.97
CA ARG A 119 -1.40 12.78 2.71
C ARG A 119 -0.45 13.97 2.57
N TYR A 120 -0.20 14.43 1.35
CA TYR A 120 0.82 15.45 1.06
C TYR A 120 0.66 16.74 1.88
N ARG A 121 -0.59 17.17 2.12
CA ARG A 121 -0.86 18.36 2.95
C ARG A 121 -0.37 18.16 4.38
N GLU A 122 -0.69 17.02 5.00
CA GLU A 122 -0.27 16.70 6.35
C GLU A 122 1.21 16.37 6.45
N ALA A 123 1.78 15.69 5.45
CA ALA A 123 3.21 15.46 5.34
C ALA A 123 3.98 16.79 5.34
N ARG A 124 3.49 17.79 4.60
CA ARG A 124 4.11 19.12 4.56
C ARG A 124 4.04 19.84 5.90
N ALA A 125 2.90 19.76 6.59
CA ALA A 125 2.76 20.29 7.94
C ALA A 125 3.69 19.56 8.93
N PHE A 126 3.89 18.26 8.75
CA PHE A 126 4.86 17.47 9.51
C PHE A 126 6.29 17.99 9.29
N PHE A 127 6.72 18.20 8.04
CA PHE A 127 8.08 18.70 7.76
C PHE A 127 8.32 20.15 8.16
N GLN A 128 7.26 20.96 8.33
CA GLN A 128 7.39 22.29 8.94
C GLN A 128 7.79 22.23 10.43
N LEU A 129 7.36 21.17 11.13
CA LEU A 129 7.69 20.95 12.54
C LEU A 129 8.96 20.10 12.72
N TYR A 130 9.17 19.15 11.81
CA TYR A 130 10.27 18.20 11.83
C TYR A 130 10.97 18.23 10.48
N PRO A 131 11.92 19.16 10.26
CA PRO A 131 12.61 19.30 8.99
C PRO A 131 13.22 17.99 8.51
N ASP A 132 13.16 17.78 7.19
CA ASP A 132 13.64 16.54 6.59
C ASP A 132 15.15 16.38 6.77
N ASP A 133 15.60 15.13 6.94
CA ASP A 133 17.02 14.80 6.96
C ASP A 133 17.51 14.69 5.50
N ALA A 134 18.25 15.72 5.07
CA ALA A 134 18.85 15.81 3.75
C ALA A 134 20.36 15.48 3.76
N SER A 135 20.86 14.82 4.81
CA SER A 135 22.25 14.34 4.85
C SER A 135 22.51 13.33 3.72
N LEU A 136 23.78 13.19 3.33
CA LEU A 136 24.19 12.23 2.29
C LEU A 136 23.79 10.80 2.66
N ASP A 137 23.94 10.42 3.94
CA ASP A 137 23.56 9.11 4.44
C ASP A 137 22.04 8.87 4.31
N ALA A 138 21.22 9.87 4.64
CA ALA A 138 19.77 9.79 4.49
C ALA A 138 19.35 9.66 3.01
N VAL A 139 19.97 10.43 2.12
CA VAL A 139 19.70 10.37 0.67
C VAL A 139 20.08 9.01 0.10
N GLU A 140 21.26 8.50 0.45
CA GLU A 140 21.75 7.21 -0.03
C GLU A 140 20.91 6.05 0.54
N PHE A 141 20.52 6.13 1.81
CA PHE A 141 19.60 5.16 2.41
C PHE A 141 18.27 5.11 1.65
N ARG A 142 17.63 6.25 1.40
CA ARG A 142 16.36 6.31 0.67
C ARG A 142 16.47 5.73 -0.73
N LYS A 143 17.57 6.03 -1.43
CA LYS A 143 17.84 5.48 -2.76
C LYS A 143 17.93 3.95 -2.73
N LYS A 144 18.70 3.39 -1.79
CA LYS A 144 18.83 1.94 -1.60
C LYS A 144 17.51 1.28 -1.19
N ALA A 145 16.79 1.87 -0.24
CA ALA A 145 15.49 1.40 0.23
C ALA A 145 14.43 1.43 -0.89
N LYS A 146 14.41 2.49 -1.73
CA LYS A 146 13.57 2.54 -2.93
C LYS A 146 13.88 1.40 -3.89
N SER A 147 15.16 1.22 -4.27
CA SER A 147 15.56 0.14 -5.16
C SER A 147 15.20 -1.25 -4.60
N LEU A 148 15.40 -1.44 -3.29
CA LEU A 148 15.04 -2.68 -2.59
C LEU A 148 13.54 -2.94 -2.62
N LEU A 149 12.71 -1.92 -2.36
CA LEU A 149 11.25 -2.03 -2.41
C LEU A 149 10.76 -2.35 -3.83
N HIS A 150 11.34 -1.74 -4.87
CA HIS A 150 11.03 -2.04 -6.28
C HIS A 150 11.34 -3.50 -6.61
N LEU A 151 12.51 -4.00 -6.22
CA LEU A 151 12.91 -5.39 -6.45
C LEU A 151 12.03 -6.37 -5.69
N ALA A 152 11.69 -6.07 -4.44
CA ALA A 152 10.81 -6.89 -3.62
C ALA A 152 9.39 -6.96 -4.20
N ALA A 153 8.85 -5.81 -4.64
CA ALA A 153 7.55 -5.74 -5.29
C ALA A 153 7.52 -6.56 -6.57
N LEU A 154 8.53 -6.40 -7.45
CA LEU A 154 8.64 -7.19 -8.67
C LEU A 154 8.68 -8.71 -8.37
N THR A 155 9.47 -9.10 -7.37
CA THR A 155 9.64 -10.51 -6.99
C THR A 155 8.33 -11.12 -6.47
N LEU A 156 7.65 -10.43 -5.55
CA LEU A 156 6.38 -10.90 -4.99
C LEU A 156 5.24 -10.88 -6.02
N ASN A 157 5.19 -9.86 -6.88
CA ASN A 157 4.20 -9.80 -7.97
C ASN A 157 4.36 -10.94 -8.97
N ASN A 158 5.60 -11.29 -9.34
CA ASN A 158 5.87 -12.44 -10.22
C ASN A 158 5.43 -13.78 -9.59
N LEU A 159 5.48 -13.88 -8.26
CA LEU A 159 4.95 -15.02 -7.52
C LEU A 159 3.43 -14.95 -7.34
N GLY A 160 2.77 -13.85 -7.68
CA GLY A 160 1.36 -13.62 -7.37
C GLY A 160 1.08 -13.67 -5.87
N VAL A 161 2.00 -13.15 -5.04
CA VAL A 161 1.84 -13.04 -3.59
C VAL A 161 1.38 -11.63 -3.26
N LYS A 162 0.25 -11.51 -2.55
CA LYS A 162 -0.28 -10.22 -2.10
C LYS A 162 0.50 -9.74 -0.88
N PHE A 163 0.99 -8.52 -0.93
CA PHE A 163 1.77 -7.90 0.14
C PHE A 163 1.40 -6.41 0.28
N TRP A 164 1.77 -5.80 1.41
CA TRP A 164 1.58 -4.37 1.68
C TRP A 164 2.80 -3.77 2.38
N LEU A 165 2.89 -2.42 2.36
CA LEU A 165 3.88 -1.69 3.16
C LEU A 165 3.54 -1.86 4.65
N SER A 166 4.48 -2.38 5.43
CA SER A 166 4.31 -2.62 6.88
C SER A 166 5.17 -1.67 7.71
N SER A 167 4.99 -1.71 9.03
CA SER A 167 5.85 -1.05 10.04
C SER A 167 6.36 0.35 9.63
N GLY A 168 7.68 0.56 9.64
CA GLY A 168 8.29 1.88 9.41
C GLY A 168 8.08 2.36 7.99
N THR A 169 7.97 1.45 7.04
CA THR A 169 7.70 1.75 5.63
C THR A 169 6.27 2.28 5.44
N CYS A 170 5.28 1.67 6.09
CA CYS A 170 3.89 2.14 6.12
C CYS A 170 3.77 3.51 6.81
N LEU A 171 4.43 3.66 7.96
CA LEU A 171 4.45 4.92 8.70
C LEU A 171 5.08 6.04 7.87
N GLY A 172 6.17 5.77 7.16
CA GLY A 172 6.84 6.72 6.27
C GLY A 172 5.91 7.23 5.18
N TRP A 173 5.24 6.31 4.48
CA TRP A 173 4.19 6.66 3.52
C TRP A 173 3.08 7.50 4.16
N TYR A 174 2.48 7.03 5.25
CA TYR A 174 1.29 7.65 5.83
C TYR A 174 1.54 9.01 6.49
N ARG A 175 2.68 9.16 7.17
CA ARG A 175 3.04 10.37 7.94
C ARG A 175 3.67 11.44 7.09
N GLN A 176 4.59 11.06 6.21
CA GLN A 176 5.53 11.99 5.58
C GLN A 176 5.70 11.78 4.07
N CYS A 177 4.88 10.93 3.43
CA CYS A 177 4.93 10.65 1.99
C CYS A 177 6.33 10.29 1.46
N ASN A 178 7.18 9.71 2.32
CA ASN A 178 8.56 9.41 2.00
C ASN A 178 9.10 8.31 2.93
N ILE A 179 10.21 7.70 2.56
CA ILE A 179 10.93 6.74 3.41
C ILE A 179 11.54 7.47 4.61
N ILE A 180 11.35 6.90 5.81
CA ILE A 180 11.94 7.41 7.05
C ILE A 180 13.45 7.18 7.00
N PRO A 181 14.29 8.22 7.01
CA PRO A 181 15.70 8.11 6.65
C PRO A 181 16.55 7.28 7.64
N HIS A 182 16.03 7.03 8.84
CA HIS A 182 16.71 6.30 9.91
C HIS A 182 16.09 4.94 10.25
N SER A 183 15.14 4.42 9.44
CA SER A 183 14.55 3.08 9.70
C SER A 183 15.57 1.96 9.52
N LYS A 184 16.58 2.13 8.65
CA LYS A 184 17.62 1.14 8.27
C LYS A 184 17.07 -0.09 7.52
N ASP A 185 15.77 -0.28 7.45
CA ASP A 185 15.08 -1.38 6.80
C ASP A 185 13.92 -0.92 5.92
N VAL A 186 13.47 -1.85 5.06
CA VAL A 186 12.21 -1.83 4.32
C VAL A 186 11.35 -2.96 4.88
N ASP A 187 10.12 -2.65 5.26
CA ASP A 187 9.20 -3.57 5.93
C ASP A 187 8.01 -3.88 5.04
N LEU A 188 7.77 -5.16 4.80
CA LEU A 188 6.60 -5.65 4.09
C LEU A 188 5.78 -6.58 4.98
N GLY A 189 4.46 -6.57 4.77
CA GLY A 189 3.53 -7.50 5.38
C GLY A 189 2.95 -8.45 4.34
N ILE A 190 2.80 -9.72 4.72
CA ILE A 190 2.13 -10.76 3.93
C ILE A 190 1.15 -11.50 4.85
N PHE A 191 -0.06 -11.77 4.38
CA PHE A 191 -0.95 -12.65 5.15
C PHE A 191 -0.40 -14.07 5.07
N ILE A 192 -0.41 -14.80 6.18
CA ILE A 192 0.18 -16.14 6.22
C ILE A 192 -0.52 -17.12 5.27
N ARG A 193 -1.83 -16.94 5.02
CA ARG A 193 -2.59 -17.69 4.00
C ARG A 193 -2.06 -17.52 2.57
N ASP A 194 -1.32 -16.43 2.31
CA ASP A 194 -0.71 -16.11 1.02
C ASP A 194 0.78 -16.53 0.96
N TYR A 195 1.30 -17.17 2.01
CA TYR A 195 2.66 -17.70 2.03
C TYR A 195 2.88 -18.75 0.92
N LYS A 196 4.04 -18.66 0.27
CA LYS A 196 4.51 -19.66 -0.71
C LYS A 196 5.94 -20.04 -0.35
N ALA A 197 6.24 -21.34 -0.41
CA ALA A 197 7.59 -21.84 -0.19
C ALA A 197 8.62 -21.23 -1.18
N ASP A 198 8.15 -20.81 -2.36
CA ASP A 198 8.96 -20.18 -3.41
C ASP A 198 9.44 -18.76 -3.09
N ILE A 199 8.95 -18.12 -2.01
CA ILE A 199 9.35 -16.76 -1.62
C ILE A 199 10.86 -16.69 -1.43
N ILE A 200 11.44 -17.56 -0.59
CA ILE A 200 12.87 -17.57 -0.30
C ILE A 200 13.72 -17.77 -1.56
N PRO A 201 13.54 -18.84 -2.36
CA PRO A 201 14.35 -19.05 -3.56
C PRO A 201 14.15 -17.95 -4.61
N ALA A 202 12.97 -17.35 -4.72
CA ALA A 202 12.74 -16.24 -5.64
C ALA A 202 13.55 -14.99 -5.25
N PHE A 203 13.58 -14.64 -3.97
CA PHE A 203 14.40 -13.53 -3.46
C PHE A 203 15.90 -13.82 -3.61
N GLN A 204 16.35 -15.02 -3.28
CA GLN A 204 17.75 -15.42 -3.50
C GLN A 204 18.14 -15.33 -4.98
N LYS A 205 17.28 -15.80 -5.90
CA LYS A 205 17.48 -15.69 -7.34
C LYS A 205 17.48 -14.24 -7.83
N ALA A 206 16.71 -13.37 -7.19
CA ALA A 206 16.68 -11.93 -7.45
C ALA A 206 17.91 -11.18 -6.91
N GLY A 207 18.85 -11.88 -6.25
CA GLY A 207 20.08 -11.29 -5.70
C GLY A 207 19.93 -10.80 -4.25
N LEU A 208 18.86 -11.19 -3.55
CA LEU A 208 18.62 -10.86 -2.16
C LEU A 208 18.78 -12.12 -1.30
N PRO A 209 19.99 -12.41 -0.77
CA PRO A 209 20.21 -13.60 0.04
C PRO A 209 19.40 -13.53 1.34
N LEU A 210 18.90 -14.68 1.76
CA LEU A 210 18.24 -14.83 3.06
C LEU A 210 19.26 -14.53 4.16
N LYS A 211 18.88 -13.68 5.11
CA LYS A 211 19.69 -13.27 6.25
C LYS A 211 19.17 -13.90 7.53
N HIS A 212 17.86 -13.84 7.75
CA HIS A 212 17.20 -14.48 8.88
C HIS A 212 15.93 -15.20 8.42
N LYS A 213 15.65 -16.33 9.06
CA LYS A 213 14.34 -16.96 9.07
C LYS A 213 14.00 -17.31 10.50
N PHE A 214 12.96 -16.67 11.02
CA PHE A 214 12.49 -16.91 12.38
C PHE A 214 11.07 -17.48 12.36
N GLY A 215 10.78 -18.34 13.34
CA GLY A 215 9.45 -18.94 13.54
C GLY A 215 9.07 -20.01 12.52
N LYS A 216 7.80 -20.42 12.57
CA LYS A 216 7.17 -21.44 11.72
C LYS A 216 6.01 -20.83 10.94
N VAL A 217 5.58 -21.48 9.86
CA VAL A 217 4.45 -21.01 9.03
C VAL A 217 3.18 -20.84 9.88
N GLU A 218 3.00 -21.68 10.88
CA GLU A 218 1.87 -21.63 11.81
C GLU A 218 2.06 -20.67 12.99
N ASP A 219 3.27 -20.12 13.20
CA ASP A 219 3.58 -19.34 14.38
C ASP A 219 4.80 -18.42 14.20
N SER A 220 4.53 -17.11 14.19
CA SER A 220 5.54 -16.05 14.28
C SER A 220 6.61 -16.06 13.17
N LEU A 221 6.27 -16.52 11.95
CA LEU A 221 7.15 -16.46 10.79
C LEU A 221 7.61 -15.02 10.46
N GLU A 222 8.92 -14.86 10.27
CA GLU A 222 9.59 -13.65 9.79
C GLU A 222 10.72 -14.06 8.83
N LEU A 223 10.83 -13.34 7.70
CA LEU A 223 11.93 -13.52 6.75
C LEU A 223 12.66 -12.20 6.55
N SER A 224 13.97 -12.18 6.81
CA SER A 224 14.84 -11.04 6.51
C SER A 224 15.75 -11.37 5.33
N PHE A 225 15.85 -10.46 4.37
CA PHE A 225 16.78 -10.56 3.24
C PHE A 225 17.77 -9.40 3.26
N GLN A 226 19.01 -9.71 2.89
CA GLN A 226 20.08 -8.71 2.81
C GLN A 226 19.99 -7.96 1.47
N GLY A 227 19.75 -6.65 1.55
CA GLY A 227 19.84 -5.74 0.41
C GLY A 227 21.25 -5.16 0.25
N GLU A 228 21.35 -4.09 -0.52
CA GLU A 228 22.62 -3.40 -0.75
C GLU A 228 23.14 -2.70 0.52
N GLY A 229 24.40 -2.94 0.88
CA GLY A 229 25.02 -2.37 2.08
C GLY A 229 24.35 -2.91 3.36
N ASP A 230 23.95 -2.02 4.26
CA ASP A 230 23.31 -2.40 5.54
C ASP A 230 21.78 -2.38 5.49
N VAL A 231 21.18 -2.14 4.31
CA VAL A 231 19.72 -2.06 4.16
C VAL A 231 19.13 -3.46 4.09
N LYS A 232 18.19 -3.75 5.00
CA LYS A 232 17.48 -5.04 5.06
C LYS A 232 16.07 -4.92 4.50
N LEU A 233 15.58 -6.01 3.92
CA LEU A 233 14.16 -6.21 3.68
C LEU A 233 13.65 -7.17 4.74
N ASP A 234 12.69 -6.73 5.54
CA ASP A 234 12.03 -7.55 6.55
C ASP A 234 10.58 -7.83 6.11
N ILE A 235 10.22 -9.10 6.03
CA ILE A 235 8.88 -9.58 5.68
C ILE A 235 8.25 -10.23 6.89
N PHE A 236 7.22 -9.57 7.43
CA PHE A 236 6.44 -10.06 8.55
C PHE A 236 5.18 -10.77 8.05
N PHE A 237 4.90 -11.95 8.61
CA PHE A 237 3.68 -12.69 8.29
C PHE A 237 2.58 -12.41 9.31
N PHE A 238 1.38 -12.14 8.79
CA PHE A 238 0.21 -11.76 9.58
C PHE A 238 -0.84 -12.87 9.59
N TYR A 239 -1.32 -13.16 10.78
CA TYR A 239 -2.27 -14.19 11.12
C TYR A 239 -3.60 -13.53 11.49
N GLU A 240 -4.68 -14.03 10.92
CA GLU A 240 -6.01 -13.48 11.11
C GLU A 240 -6.80 -14.33 12.12
N GLU A 241 -7.24 -13.71 13.20
CA GLU A 241 -8.10 -14.30 14.25
C GLU A 241 -9.52 -13.71 14.14
N ASP A 242 -10.48 -14.11 14.98
CA ASP A 242 -11.87 -13.63 14.84
C ASP A 242 -12.00 -12.10 14.97
N ASP A 243 -11.33 -11.48 15.94
CA ASP A 243 -11.48 -10.06 16.31
C ASP A 243 -10.26 -9.20 15.96
N HIS A 244 -9.11 -9.80 15.65
CA HIS A 244 -7.86 -9.08 15.40
C HIS A 244 -7.00 -9.75 14.32
N ILE A 245 -5.91 -9.06 13.96
CA ILE A 245 -4.83 -9.58 13.15
C ILE A 245 -3.56 -9.46 14.00
N TRP A 246 -2.60 -10.37 13.84
CA TRP A 246 -1.32 -10.25 14.52
C TRP A 246 -0.14 -10.68 13.66
N ASN A 247 1.05 -10.14 13.94
CA ASN A 247 2.32 -10.72 13.48
C ASN A 247 3.21 -11.06 14.68
N GLY A 248 4.14 -11.98 14.48
CA GLY A 248 5.09 -12.39 15.50
C GLY A 248 6.45 -11.69 15.38
N GLY A 249 7.26 -11.83 16.42
CA GLY A 249 8.69 -11.50 16.41
C GLY A 249 9.47 -12.44 17.33
N THR A 250 10.71 -12.77 16.98
CA THR A 250 11.56 -13.71 17.74
C THR A 250 12.88 -13.05 18.15
N GLN A 251 13.21 -13.12 19.44
CA GLN A 251 14.52 -12.71 19.95
C GLN A 251 15.50 -13.88 19.88
N ALA A 252 16.37 -13.88 18.87
CA ALA A 252 17.31 -14.98 18.60
C ALA A 252 18.14 -15.43 19.81
N LYS A 253 18.63 -14.50 20.65
CA LYS A 253 19.52 -14.82 21.78
C LYS A 253 18.83 -15.57 22.93
N SER A 254 17.51 -15.46 23.07
CA SER A 254 16.77 -15.98 24.22
C SER A 254 15.63 -16.91 23.83
N GLY A 255 15.31 -17.01 22.54
CA GLY A 255 14.13 -17.71 22.04
C GLY A 255 12.81 -17.03 22.41
N LYS A 256 12.82 -15.86 23.07
CA LYS A 256 11.58 -15.15 23.44
C LYS A 256 10.80 -14.74 22.20
N LYS A 257 9.49 -14.94 22.26
CA LYS A 257 8.54 -14.56 21.23
C LYS A 257 7.74 -13.35 21.66
N PHE A 258 7.35 -12.56 20.65
CA PHE A 258 6.49 -11.40 20.80
C PHE A 258 5.33 -11.49 19.80
N LYS A 259 4.20 -10.88 20.15
CA LYS A 259 3.00 -10.79 19.33
C LYS A 259 2.58 -9.32 19.24
N TYR A 260 2.33 -8.83 18.03
CA TYR A 260 1.86 -7.47 17.77
C TYR A 260 0.41 -7.54 17.33
N LEU A 261 -0.50 -6.93 18.09
CA LEU A 261 -1.94 -7.00 17.81
C LEU A 261 -2.39 -5.79 16.99
N PHE A 262 -3.19 -6.04 15.95
CA PHE A 262 -3.76 -5.02 15.09
C PHE A 262 -5.29 -5.20 15.02
N PRO A 263 -6.06 -4.11 14.99
CA PRO A 263 -7.45 -4.18 14.56
C PRO A 263 -7.55 -4.80 13.15
N LYS A 264 -8.71 -5.37 12.83
CA LYS A 264 -9.00 -5.83 11.47
C LYS A 264 -8.78 -4.72 10.44
N PHE A 265 -8.09 -5.05 9.36
CA PHE A 265 -7.92 -4.16 8.22
C PHE A 265 -8.09 -4.91 6.90
N THR A 266 -8.46 -4.15 5.87
CA THR A 266 -8.45 -4.60 4.47
C THR A 266 -7.29 -3.95 3.72
N LEU A 267 -7.03 -4.35 2.47
CA LEU A 267 -5.94 -3.80 1.68
C LEU A 267 -6.47 -2.85 0.60
N CYS A 268 -5.80 -1.70 0.48
CA CYS A 268 -6.06 -0.67 -0.52
C CYS A 268 -4.79 -0.46 -1.34
N TRP A 269 -4.93 -0.08 -2.60
CA TRP A 269 -3.80 0.37 -3.41
C TRP A 269 -3.35 1.77 -2.98
N THR A 270 -2.07 2.05 -3.16
CA THR A 270 -1.49 3.40 -3.12
C THR A 270 -0.35 3.51 -4.13
N GLU A 271 0.15 4.72 -4.31
CA GLU A 271 1.42 4.97 -4.98
C GLU A 271 2.44 5.39 -3.93
N PHE A 272 3.56 4.68 -3.86
CA PHE A 272 4.67 5.04 -2.99
C PHE A 272 5.99 4.80 -3.71
N VAL A 273 6.87 5.80 -3.71
CA VAL A 273 8.14 5.79 -4.44
C VAL A 273 7.99 5.19 -5.86
N GLU A 274 7.01 5.71 -6.60
CA GLU A 274 6.72 5.35 -7.99
C GLU A 274 6.35 3.87 -8.19
N LEU A 275 5.77 3.23 -7.16
CA LEU A 275 5.21 1.88 -7.21
C LEU A 275 3.73 1.88 -6.86
N LYS A 276 2.94 1.12 -7.61
CA LYS A 276 1.62 0.66 -7.17
C LYS A 276 1.82 -0.46 -6.14
N VAL A 277 1.42 -0.22 -4.90
CA VAL A 277 1.60 -1.17 -3.78
C VAL A 277 0.40 -1.13 -2.83
N HIS A 278 0.17 -2.18 -2.05
CA HIS A 278 -0.89 -2.13 -1.04
C HIS A 278 -0.45 -1.47 0.26
N VAL A 279 -1.45 -0.98 0.98
CA VAL A 279 -1.40 -0.51 2.37
C VAL A 279 -2.68 -0.97 3.08
N PRO A 280 -2.69 -1.04 4.42
CA PRO A 280 -3.94 -1.21 5.17
C PRO A 280 -4.91 -0.07 4.84
N CYS A 281 -6.14 -0.36 4.42
CA CYS A 281 -7.17 0.64 4.15
C CYS A 281 -7.50 1.46 5.40
N GLU A 282 -7.51 0.80 6.55
CA GLU A 282 -7.66 1.35 7.90
C GLU A 282 -6.28 1.82 8.42
N THR A 283 -5.56 2.62 7.62
CA THR A 283 -4.15 2.94 7.88
C THR A 283 -3.95 3.61 9.24
N LEU A 284 -4.84 4.52 9.63
CA LEU A 284 -4.71 5.24 10.90
C LEU A 284 -4.73 4.26 12.07
N GLN A 285 -5.72 3.35 12.08
CA GLN A 285 -5.85 2.34 13.12
C GLN A 285 -4.66 1.39 13.16
N TYR A 286 -4.16 1.00 11.98
CA TYR A 286 -2.96 0.17 11.85
C TYR A 286 -1.71 0.86 12.45
N VAL A 287 -1.48 2.12 12.06
CA VAL A 287 -0.35 2.93 12.53
C VAL A 287 -0.47 3.23 14.02
N GLU A 288 -1.64 3.64 14.51
CA GLU A 288 -1.87 3.93 15.92
C GLU A 288 -1.74 2.70 16.80
N ALA A 289 -2.15 1.52 16.34
CA ALA A 289 -1.91 0.28 17.07
C ALA A 289 -0.41 0.04 17.27
N ASN A 290 0.40 0.22 16.23
CA ASN A 290 1.82 -0.08 16.31
C ASN A 290 2.64 1.01 17.03
N TYR A 291 2.37 2.28 16.75
CA TYR A 291 3.17 3.42 17.21
C TYR A 291 2.54 4.23 18.35
N GLY A 292 1.31 3.91 18.74
CA GLY A 292 0.56 4.62 19.78
C GLY A 292 -0.04 5.94 19.29
N PRO A 293 -0.73 6.69 20.18
CA PRO A 293 -1.44 7.93 19.83
C PRO A 293 -0.49 9.04 19.36
N GLU A 294 0.78 9.00 19.76
CA GLU A 294 1.81 9.98 19.42
C GLU A 294 2.60 9.61 18.15
N TRP A 295 2.08 8.72 17.30
CA TRP A 295 2.74 8.24 16.07
C TRP A 295 3.24 9.34 15.11
N LYS A 296 2.64 10.54 15.20
CA LYS A 296 3.06 11.72 14.42
C LYS A 296 4.40 12.28 14.87
N VAL A 297 4.80 12.06 16.13
CA VAL A 297 6.06 12.55 16.68
C VAL A 297 7.19 11.59 16.27
N PRO A 298 8.28 12.09 15.63
CA PRO A 298 9.40 11.23 15.28
C PRO A 298 10.09 10.65 16.51
N VAL A 299 10.32 9.34 16.48
CA VAL A 299 11.09 8.61 17.50
C VAL A 299 12.32 8.01 16.84
N LYS A 300 13.52 8.45 17.25
CA LYS A 300 14.81 8.00 16.67
C LYS A 300 15.39 6.78 17.38
N THR A 301 14.97 6.51 18.61
CA THR A 301 15.39 5.35 19.39
C THR A 301 14.20 4.42 19.53
N TRP A 302 14.24 3.30 18.81
CA TRP A 302 13.14 2.34 18.76
C TRP A 302 13.64 0.95 19.18
N ASP A 303 12.99 0.35 20.16
CA ASP A 303 13.20 -1.04 20.54
C ASP A 303 11.97 -1.84 20.15
N TRP A 304 12.09 -2.67 19.11
CA TRP A 304 10.98 -3.41 18.51
C TRP A 304 10.21 -4.29 19.51
N LYS A 305 10.82 -4.68 20.63
CA LYS A 305 10.17 -5.54 21.65
C LYS A 305 9.44 -4.77 22.77
N SER A 306 9.63 -3.44 22.87
CA SER A 306 9.08 -2.65 23.99
C SER A 306 8.54 -1.28 23.61
N SER A 307 8.97 -0.70 22.48
CA SER A 307 8.46 0.58 21.98
C SER A 307 7.09 0.47 21.32
N PRO A 308 6.76 -0.60 20.55
CA PRO A 308 5.45 -0.70 19.93
C PRO A 308 4.34 -0.76 20.98
N SER A 309 3.27 0.02 20.78
CA SER A 309 2.16 0.08 21.75
C SER A 309 1.30 -1.19 21.78
N ASN A 310 1.43 -2.03 20.76
CA ASN A 310 0.67 -3.27 20.59
C ASN A 310 1.47 -4.55 20.84
N VAL A 311 2.72 -4.45 21.33
CA VAL A 311 3.54 -5.64 21.59
C VAL A 311 3.13 -6.35 22.88
N GLN A 312 3.11 -7.67 22.83
CA GLN A 312 2.85 -8.55 23.96
C GLN A 312 3.86 -9.69 23.97
N ASP A 313 4.20 -10.19 25.15
CA ASP A 313 4.97 -11.43 25.29
C ASP A 313 4.14 -12.61 24.73
N ASN A 314 4.78 -13.49 23.95
CA ASN A 314 4.13 -14.63 23.28
C ASN A 314 4.82 -15.97 23.62
N GLY A 315 5.43 -16.04 24.80
CA GLY A 315 6.16 -17.22 25.27
C GLY A 315 7.61 -17.29 24.77
N VAL A 316 8.16 -18.51 24.75
CA VAL A 316 9.55 -18.81 24.38
C VAL A 316 9.55 -20.07 23.52
N TRP A 317 10.37 -20.10 22.48
CA TRP A 317 10.60 -21.32 21.69
C TRP A 317 11.26 -22.42 22.55
N PRO A 318 10.80 -23.67 22.50
CA PRO A 318 11.49 -24.81 23.12
C PRO A 318 12.93 -24.91 22.59
N VAL A 319 13.89 -25.16 23.48
CA VAL A 319 15.33 -25.13 23.15
C VAL A 319 15.70 -26.15 22.07
N ASP A 320 15.02 -27.29 22.06
CA ASP A 320 15.18 -28.35 21.07
C ASP A 320 14.68 -27.97 19.67
N GLU A 321 13.92 -26.89 19.52
CA GLU A 321 13.46 -26.37 18.22
C GLU A 321 14.31 -25.21 17.68
N TRP A 322 15.30 -24.71 18.43
CA TRP A 322 16.00 -23.46 18.09
C TRP A 322 16.69 -23.49 16.72
N ASP A 323 17.28 -24.62 16.35
CA ASP A 323 17.95 -24.78 15.05
C ASP A 323 16.98 -24.65 13.86
N ASP A 324 15.69 -24.93 14.07
CA ASP A 324 14.65 -24.86 13.05
C ASP A 324 13.95 -23.49 13.00
N VAL A 325 13.74 -22.87 14.17
CA VAL A 325 12.95 -21.63 14.30
C VAL A 325 13.79 -20.38 14.46
N ILE A 326 15.11 -20.49 14.60
CA ILE A 326 16.05 -19.37 14.74
C ILE A 326 17.22 -19.55 13.77
N GLN A 327 16.98 -19.29 12.48
CA GLN A 327 17.98 -19.47 11.43
C GLN A 327 18.61 -18.12 11.05
N ILE A 328 19.93 -18.03 11.18
CA ILE A 328 20.76 -16.86 10.84
C ILE A 328 21.82 -17.32 9.85
N TYR A 329 21.95 -16.61 8.73
CA TYR A 329 22.81 -16.98 7.59
C TYR A 329 23.97 -16.01 7.38
#